data_AF-A0A941IJF6-F1
#
_entry.id   AF-A0A941IJF6-F1
#
_cell.length_a   1.000
_cell.length_b   1.000
_cell.length_c   1.000
_cell.angle_alpha   90.00
_cell.angle_beta   90.00
_cell.angle_gamma   90.00
#
_symmetry.space_group_name_H-M   'P 1'
#
loop_
_entity.id
_entity.type
_entity.pdbx_description
1 polymer ?
#
loop_
_entity_poly.entity_id
_entity_poly.type
_entity_poly.pdbx_seq_one_letter_code
_entity_poly.pdbx_strand_id
1 'polypeptide(L)'
;MIRYEALDGATVCICAPARASWQVADLELRLALAGASVLAPAPAGRELSPIERASLAALHLRKIEAADAVVVANSGGYTGAGTASEIAHALRLGTPVHLADDAVELETDPATYEELVSRTASIEVRPASQFPARLTRGSLVSVFAPKDGRGRCAWFRIGQVLGFPGRMQAAVALDTARVRAGMDVDDLLAHLDREYPGEDDQPFTALELEFVAELGELAHPVAPRRPGAVRLLARNEAGEVALTPGSVGRLELPNRRLAPRQHPAQAAEQLARDLFGGQEPAVRLAALDTEVSGITSDAQIYACDLGHLDAAAAGEAASEHGLVFTSPAQGPTRADPWTARVIDAHLTRGDATGVLVLEDGYLPGHRTTWQWFETDTPPQGVPVTQAGVWAIDRDGRSVLQHRVDQGRFALPAGSPEPDDRDWLATAAREAFEESQILIDQSRARLIGFQVTYADPAFPNGLAQARFVAPLLGYLPIAPDTDPKLTAARPAYRRYLADLRHAARLLGWGPHADAQIRAAEQAALEIGLPVDRPAGDDYRDHGDPELAEMPATWNVLL
;
A
#
# COMPACT_ATOMS: atom_id res chain seq x y z
N MET A 1 21.88 18.11 -9.28
CA MET A 1 21.34 18.15 -10.67
C MET A 1 20.88 16.78 -11.20
N ILE A 2 19.67 16.73 -11.78
CA ILE A 2 19.06 15.51 -12.38
C ILE A 2 19.78 15.13 -13.68
N ARG A 3 20.21 13.88 -13.81
CA ARG A 3 20.71 13.30 -15.06
C ARG A 3 19.57 12.55 -15.73
N TYR A 4 18.78 13.27 -16.52
CA TYR A 4 17.54 12.74 -17.10
C TYR A 4 17.77 11.50 -17.96
N GLU A 5 18.91 11.42 -18.65
CA GLU A 5 19.28 10.28 -19.48
C GLU A 5 19.52 9.00 -18.66
N ALA A 6 19.84 9.13 -17.36
CA ALA A 6 20.03 8.00 -16.46
C ALA A 6 18.70 7.51 -15.83
N LEU A 7 17.58 8.20 -16.10
CA LEU A 7 16.26 7.89 -15.57
C LEU A 7 15.33 7.27 -16.62
N ASP A 8 15.82 7.01 -17.83
CA ASP A 8 15.07 6.33 -18.88
C ASP A 8 14.63 4.93 -18.39
N GLY A 9 13.32 4.71 -18.41
CA GLY A 9 12.68 3.50 -17.92
C GLY A 9 12.63 3.32 -16.40
N ALA A 10 13.04 4.31 -15.62
CA ALA A 10 12.95 4.28 -14.16
C ALA A 10 11.55 4.69 -13.67
N THR A 11 11.10 4.11 -12.56
CA THR A 11 9.97 4.63 -11.78
C THR A 11 10.47 5.75 -10.87
N VAL A 12 9.99 6.98 -11.10
CA VAL A 12 10.49 8.16 -10.40
C VAL A 12 9.38 8.76 -9.54
N CYS A 13 9.56 8.84 -8.23
CA CYS A 13 8.64 9.56 -7.35
C CYS A 13 9.02 11.03 -7.24
N ILE A 14 8.07 11.93 -7.46
CA ILE A 14 8.28 13.36 -7.21
C ILE A 14 7.88 13.68 -5.79
N CYS A 15 8.80 14.14 -4.95
CA CYS A 15 8.48 14.69 -3.63
C CYS A 15 8.44 16.21 -3.72
N ALA A 16 7.34 16.83 -3.29
CA ALA A 16 7.15 18.27 -3.43
C ALA A 16 6.47 18.88 -2.21
N PRO A 17 6.87 20.08 -1.78
CA PRO A 17 6.11 20.83 -0.80
C PRO A 17 4.79 21.29 -1.42
N ALA A 18 3.75 21.43 -0.60
CA ALA A 18 2.41 21.84 -1.06
C ALA A 18 2.38 23.12 -1.91
N ARG A 19 3.35 24.03 -1.71
CA ARG A 19 3.47 25.30 -2.46
C ARG A 19 4.12 25.18 -3.84
N ALA A 20 4.65 24.01 -4.20
CA ALA A 20 5.38 23.77 -5.44
C ALA A 20 4.56 22.99 -6.48
N SER A 21 3.22 23.10 -6.45
CA SER A 21 2.32 22.39 -7.37
C SER A 21 2.63 22.66 -8.85
N TRP A 22 3.08 23.86 -9.20
CA TRP A 22 3.47 24.21 -10.57
C TRP A 22 4.76 23.49 -11.01
N GLN A 23 5.69 23.24 -10.08
CA GLN A 23 6.95 22.55 -10.37
C GLN A 23 6.73 21.05 -10.52
N VAL A 24 5.75 20.49 -9.80
CA VAL A 24 5.34 19.08 -9.96
C VAL A 24 4.95 18.81 -11.41
N ALA A 25 4.07 19.63 -12.01
CA ALA A 25 3.64 19.45 -13.40
C ALA A 25 4.79 19.58 -14.42
N ASP A 26 5.72 20.52 -14.21
CA ASP A 26 6.91 20.68 -15.06
C ASP A 26 7.87 19.47 -14.94
N LEU A 27 8.10 18.97 -13.72
CA LEU A 27 8.93 17.80 -13.48
C LEU A 27 8.29 16.52 -14.03
N GLU A 28 6.97 16.35 -13.86
CA GLU A 28 6.22 15.26 -14.47
C GLU A 28 6.46 15.21 -15.99
N LEU A 29 6.31 16.35 -16.66
CA LEU A 29 6.52 16.45 -18.10
C LEU A 29 7.97 16.13 -18.49
N ARG A 30 8.96 16.71 -17.80
CA ARG A 30 10.38 16.50 -18.12
C ARG A 30 10.83 15.06 -17.90
N LEU A 31 10.41 14.46 -16.79
CA LEU A 31 10.73 13.08 -16.46
C LEU A 31 10.03 12.11 -17.41
N ALA A 32 8.78 12.37 -17.76
CA ALA A 32 8.07 11.58 -18.78
C ALA A 32 8.73 11.69 -20.16
N LEU A 33 9.16 12.88 -20.58
CA LEU A 33 9.93 13.08 -21.82
C LEU A 33 11.29 12.38 -21.79
N ALA A 34 11.84 12.15 -20.60
CA ALA A 34 13.07 11.39 -20.38
C ALA A 34 12.84 9.86 -20.32
N GLY A 35 11.60 9.38 -20.52
CA GLY A 35 11.26 7.95 -20.51
C GLY A 35 10.95 7.38 -19.13
N ALA A 36 10.84 8.21 -18.09
CA ALA A 36 10.53 7.74 -16.74
C ALA A 36 9.02 7.55 -16.50
N SER A 37 8.67 6.56 -15.68
CA SER A 37 7.32 6.40 -15.12
C SER A 37 7.18 7.23 -13.86
N VAL A 38 6.36 8.30 -13.88
CA VAL A 38 6.35 9.31 -12.82
C VAL A 38 5.25 9.07 -11.78
N LEU A 39 5.63 9.00 -10.51
CA LEU A 39 4.74 8.94 -9.34
C LEU A 39 4.68 10.30 -8.64
N ALA A 40 3.74 11.13 -9.06
CA ALA A 40 3.56 12.46 -8.49
C ALA A 40 2.72 12.50 -7.20
N PRO A 41 2.86 13.53 -6.35
CA PRO A 41 1.96 13.78 -5.23
C PRO A 41 0.51 13.96 -5.71
N ALA A 42 -0.47 13.54 -4.91
CA ALA A 42 -1.87 13.75 -5.28
C ALA A 42 -2.20 15.26 -5.27
N PRO A 43 -2.77 15.82 -6.34
CA PRO A 43 -3.13 17.24 -6.37
C PRO A 43 -4.31 17.49 -5.42
N ALA A 44 -4.12 18.37 -4.44
CA ALA A 44 -5.20 18.81 -3.56
C ALA A 44 -5.88 20.05 -4.17
N GLY A 45 -6.93 19.84 -4.97
CA GLY A 45 -7.77 20.92 -5.52
C GLY A 45 -8.74 21.54 -4.50
N ARG A 46 -8.73 21.07 -3.26
CA ARG A 46 -9.57 21.54 -2.15
C ARG A 46 -8.81 21.46 -0.84
N GLU A 47 -9.37 22.09 0.19
CA GLU A 47 -8.89 21.93 1.55
C GLU A 47 -9.11 20.48 2.01
N LEU A 48 -8.05 19.88 2.57
CA LEU A 48 -8.06 18.52 3.07
C LEU A 48 -8.33 18.51 4.57
N SER A 49 -8.97 17.46 5.07
CA SER A 49 -9.05 17.20 6.51
C SER A 49 -7.70 16.72 7.05
N PRO A 50 -7.47 16.75 8.38
CA PRO A 50 -6.26 16.17 8.98
C PRO A 50 -6.06 14.68 8.64
N ILE A 51 -7.15 13.91 8.59
CA ILE A 51 -7.12 12.47 8.26
C ILE A 51 -6.73 12.29 6.79
N GLU A 52 -7.32 13.07 5.87
CA GLU A 52 -6.98 13.02 4.45
C GLU A 52 -5.51 13.38 4.20
N ARG A 53 -4.99 14.39 4.92
CA ARG A 53 -3.56 14.74 4.87
C ARG A 53 -2.67 13.60 5.35
N ALA A 54 -3.04 12.93 6.45
CA ALA A 54 -2.29 11.79 6.97
C ALA A 54 -2.31 10.61 5.98
N SER A 55 -3.47 10.31 5.38
CA SER A 55 -3.61 9.28 4.36
C SER A 55 -2.78 9.58 3.10
N LEU A 56 -2.78 10.83 2.63
CA LEU A 56 -1.94 11.23 1.49
C LEU A 56 -0.44 11.18 1.83
N ALA A 57 -0.04 11.55 3.04
CA ALA A 57 1.34 11.43 3.48
C ALA A 57 1.78 9.95 3.52
N ALA A 58 0.95 9.06 4.07
CA ALA A 58 1.22 7.62 4.08
C ALA A 58 1.25 7.01 2.67
N LEU A 59 0.39 7.48 1.76
CA LEU A 59 0.44 7.10 0.35
C LEU A 59 1.74 7.57 -0.31
N HIS A 60 2.20 8.78 0.02
CA HIS A 60 3.40 9.34 -0.59
C HIS A 60 4.67 8.59 -0.17
N LEU A 61 4.77 8.19 1.10
CA LEU A 61 5.87 7.31 1.56
C LEU A 61 5.88 5.97 0.81
N ARG A 62 4.70 5.40 0.54
CA ARG A 62 4.58 4.17 -0.28
C ARG A 62 5.01 4.38 -1.73
N LYS A 63 4.78 5.57 -2.31
CA LYS A 63 5.29 5.93 -3.64
C LYS A 63 6.81 6.01 -3.67
N ILE A 64 7.44 6.53 -2.60
CA ILE A 64 8.89 6.59 -2.47
C ILE A 64 9.49 5.18 -2.41
N GLU A 65 8.86 4.28 -1.65
CA GLU A 65 9.29 2.88 -1.52
C GLU A 65 9.20 2.10 -2.83
N ALA A 66 8.26 2.46 -3.70
CA ALA A 66 8.07 1.84 -5.00
C ALA A 66 8.98 2.41 -6.11
N ALA A 67 9.65 3.53 -5.86
CA ALA A 67 10.42 4.25 -6.87
C ALA A 67 11.87 3.78 -6.96
N ASP A 68 12.40 3.71 -8.18
CA ASP A 68 13.81 3.50 -8.47
C ASP A 68 14.65 4.74 -8.13
N ALA A 69 14.02 5.92 -8.16
CA ALA A 69 14.62 7.18 -7.75
C ALA A 69 13.57 8.18 -7.27
N VAL A 70 13.98 9.11 -6.43
CA VAL A 70 13.16 10.25 -5.99
C VAL A 70 13.69 11.52 -6.63
N VAL A 71 12.79 12.34 -7.18
CA VAL A 71 13.08 13.69 -7.64
C VAL A 71 12.36 14.69 -6.75
N VAL A 72 13.10 15.59 -6.13
CA VAL A 72 12.54 16.59 -5.22
C VAL A 72 12.26 17.88 -5.97
N ALA A 73 11.01 18.32 -5.95
CA ALA A 73 10.60 19.65 -6.42
C ALA A 73 10.96 20.70 -5.36
N ASN A 74 12.20 21.19 -5.40
CA ASN A 74 12.73 22.13 -4.41
C ASN A 74 12.98 23.53 -4.97
N SER A 75 12.00 24.14 -5.65
CA SER A 75 12.14 25.46 -6.28
C SER A 75 12.79 26.50 -5.37
N GLY A 76 13.88 27.12 -5.82
CA GLY A 76 14.62 28.11 -5.05
C GLY A 76 15.31 27.53 -3.80
N GLY A 77 15.58 26.23 -3.81
CA GLY A 77 16.18 25.47 -2.71
C GLY A 77 15.20 25.12 -1.59
N TYR A 78 13.90 25.42 -1.69
CA TYR A 78 12.97 25.18 -0.58
C TYR A 78 12.43 23.75 -0.50
N THR A 79 12.36 23.22 0.71
CA THR A 79 11.68 22.00 1.10
C THR A 79 10.76 22.24 2.32
N GLY A 80 9.58 21.63 2.29
CA GLY A 80 8.70 21.62 3.47
C GLY A 80 9.13 20.56 4.48
N ALA A 81 8.64 20.62 5.71
CA ALA A 81 8.93 19.60 6.74
C ALA A 81 8.48 18.19 6.32
N GLY A 82 7.34 18.08 5.62
CA GLY A 82 6.88 16.83 5.01
C GLY A 82 7.86 16.31 3.95
N THR A 83 8.25 17.18 3.01
CA THR A 83 9.23 16.85 1.96
C THR A 83 10.60 16.47 2.51
N ALA A 84 11.06 17.12 3.58
CA ALA A 84 12.30 16.74 4.25
C ALA A 84 12.20 15.35 4.90
N SER A 85 11.05 15.03 5.50
CA SER A 85 10.80 13.70 6.06
C SER A 85 10.75 12.62 4.98
N GLU A 86 10.18 12.94 3.82
CA GLU A 86 10.15 12.10 2.61
C GLU A 86 11.55 11.84 2.06
N ILE A 87 12.40 12.86 1.96
CA ILE A 87 13.81 12.74 1.55
C ILE A 87 14.56 11.82 2.52
N ALA A 88 14.43 12.05 3.83
CA ALA A 88 15.07 11.22 4.84
C ALA A 88 14.61 9.76 4.75
N HIS A 89 13.34 9.54 4.40
CA HIS A 89 12.78 8.21 4.16
C HIS A 89 13.42 7.52 2.96
N ALA A 90 13.47 8.20 1.82
CA ALA A 90 14.10 7.69 0.60
C ALA A 90 15.56 7.29 0.85
N LEU A 91 16.33 8.13 1.54
CA LEU A 91 17.74 7.87 1.84
C LEU A 91 17.93 6.68 2.79
N ARG A 92 17.06 6.49 3.79
CA ARG A 92 17.09 5.30 4.66
C ARG A 92 16.86 4.00 3.91
N LEU A 93 16.07 4.04 2.84
CA LEU A 93 15.82 2.88 1.96
C LEU A 93 16.96 2.62 0.98
N GLY A 94 17.91 3.56 0.86
CA GLY A 94 18.94 3.54 -0.18
C GLY A 94 18.40 3.95 -1.56
N THR A 95 17.21 4.55 -1.63
CA THR A 95 16.65 5.06 -2.88
C THR A 95 17.42 6.31 -3.32
N PRO A 96 17.96 6.36 -4.56
CA PRO A 96 18.61 7.54 -5.10
C PRO A 96 17.71 8.79 -5.03
N VAL A 97 18.24 9.92 -4.53
CA VAL A 97 17.51 11.19 -4.46
C VAL A 97 18.18 12.23 -5.36
N HIS A 98 17.40 12.86 -6.22
CA HIS A 98 17.81 13.95 -7.10
C HIS A 98 17.04 15.22 -6.75
N LEU A 99 17.72 16.36 -6.72
CA LEU A 99 17.10 17.66 -6.52
C LEU A 99 16.88 18.35 -7.87
N ALA A 100 15.72 18.99 -8.05
CA ALA A 100 15.42 19.79 -9.23
C ALA A 100 16.29 21.05 -9.29
N ASP A 101 16.44 21.73 -8.16
CA ASP A 101 17.40 22.82 -7.95
C ASP A 101 18.49 22.36 -6.99
N ASP A 102 19.71 22.89 -7.09
CA ASP A 102 20.77 22.52 -6.15
C ASP A 102 20.46 23.06 -4.74
N ALA A 103 20.80 22.28 -3.71
CA ALA A 103 20.74 22.73 -2.34
C ALA A 103 21.75 23.85 -2.09
N VAL A 104 21.48 24.72 -1.12
CA VAL A 104 22.45 25.77 -0.75
C VAL A 104 23.62 25.11 -0.04
N GLU A 105 24.84 25.36 -0.49
CA GLU A 105 26.03 24.79 0.12
C GLU A 105 26.50 25.66 1.29
N LEU A 106 26.80 25.02 2.43
CA LEU A 106 27.47 25.62 3.58
C LEU A 106 28.72 24.80 3.91
N GLU A 107 29.87 25.48 3.92
CA GLU A 107 31.12 24.89 4.39
C GLU A 107 31.23 25.06 5.91
N THR A 108 31.67 24.01 6.61
CA THR A 108 31.95 24.04 8.04
C THR A 108 33.22 23.25 8.38
N ASP A 109 33.79 23.47 9.57
CA ASP A 109 34.93 22.70 10.03
C ASP A 109 34.51 21.30 10.52
N PRO A 110 35.44 20.32 10.57
CA PRO A 110 35.09 18.95 10.95
C PRO A 110 34.48 18.80 12.35
N ALA A 111 34.84 19.63 13.33
CA ALA A 111 34.30 19.52 14.68
C ALA A 111 32.85 20.01 14.72
N THR A 112 32.57 21.15 14.08
CA THR A 112 31.20 21.67 13.93
C THR A 112 30.33 20.69 13.13
N TYR A 113 30.87 20.06 12.08
CA TYR A 113 30.13 19.05 11.31
C TYR A 113 29.64 17.88 12.18
N GLU A 114 30.52 17.29 13.00
CA GLU A 114 30.17 16.19 13.91
C GLU A 114 29.07 16.59 14.89
N GLU A 115 29.13 17.80 15.44
CA GLU A 115 28.10 18.31 16.33
C GLU A 115 26.76 18.47 15.61
N LEU A 116 26.75 18.99 14.38
CA LEU A 116 25.55 19.18 13.58
C LEU A 116 24.86 17.85 13.25
N VAL A 117 25.60 16.83 12.80
CA VAL A 117 25.03 15.52 12.42
C VAL A 117 24.63 14.66 13.62
N SER A 118 25.19 14.91 14.81
CA SER A 118 24.86 14.16 16.03
C SER A 118 23.49 14.49 16.63
N ARG A 119 22.76 15.46 16.07
CA ARG A 119 21.53 16.02 16.66
C ARG A 119 20.41 16.10 15.64
N THR A 120 19.18 16.05 16.14
CA THR A 120 17.97 16.24 15.31
C THR A 120 17.76 17.70 14.92
N ALA A 121 18.19 18.65 15.76
CA ALA A 121 18.19 20.06 15.45
C ALA A 121 19.34 20.81 16.15
N SER A 122 19.96 21.74 15.43
CA SER A 122 21.13 22.51 15.88
C SER A 122 21.01 23.97 15.45
N ILE A 123 21.77 24.86 16.07
CA ILE A 123 21.86 26.26 15.67
C ILE A 123 23.26 26.55 15.16
N GLU A 124 23.35 27.03 13.93
CA GLU A 124 24.59 27.52 13.35
C GLU A 124 24.57 29.05 13.27
N VAL A 125 25.54 29.71 13.91
CA VAL A 125 25.60 31.17 14.04
C VAL A 125 26.93 31.70 13.51
N ARG A 126 26.86 32.69 12.61
CA ARG A 126 28.02 33.29 11.92
C ARG A 126 27.75 34.76 11.58
N PRO A 127 28.76 35.58 11.22
CA PRO A 127 28.53 36.87 10.61
C PRO A 127 27.61 36.76 9.39
N ALA A 128 26.67 37.69 9.22
CA ALA A 128 25.67 37.62 8.16
C ALA A 128 26.29 37.60 6.74
N SER A 129 27.48 38.16 6.59
CA SER A 129 28.28 38.15 5.35
C SER A 129 28.79 36.75 4.95
N GLN A 130 28.88 35.81 5.90
CA GLN A 130 29.33 34.43 5.68
C GLN A 130 28.22 33.51 5.18
N PHE A 131 26.99 34.01 5.14
CA PHE A 131 25.83 33.25 4.69
C PHE A 131 25.44 33.64 3.25
N PRO A 132 25.10 32.67 2.38
CA PRO A 132 24.54 32.95 1.08
C PRO A 132 23.26 33.82 1.18
N ALA A 133 23.11 34.80 0.28
CA ALA A 133 22.03 35.78 0.33
C ALA A 133 20.60 35.21 0.18
N ARG A 134 20.44 33.91 -0.14
CA ARG A 134 19.16 33.26 -0.48
C ARG A 134 18.64 32.29 0.59
N LEU A 135 19.12 32.38 1.83
CA LEU A 135 18.68 31.49 2.90
C LEU A 135 17.32 31.94 3.44
N THR A 136 16.34 31.03 3.37
CA THR A 136 15.00 31.28 3.90
C THR A 136 14.53 30.08 4.69
N ARG A 137 13.52 30.28 5.54
CA ARG A 137 12.86 29.17 6.23
C ARG A 137 12.40 28.11 5.22
N GLY A 138 12.79 26.87 5.48
CA GLY A 138 12.56 25.69 4.67
C GLY A 138 13.57 25.47 3.56
N SER A 139 14.59 26.31 3.34
CA SER A 139 15.67 25.95 2.42
C SER A 139 16.33 24.63 2.83
N LEU A 140 16.60 23.76 1.86
CA LEU A 140 17.46 22.60 1.99
C LEU A 140 18.91 23.04 1.81
N VAL A 141 19.76 22.63 2.73
CA VAL A 141 21.15 23.05 2.82
C VAL A 141 22.03 21.80 2.86
N SER A 142 23.05 21.79 2.01
CA SER A 142 24.13 20.81 2.04
C SER A 142 25.28 21.35 2.88
N VAL A 143 25.54 20.72 4.01
CA VAL A 143 26.67 21.07 4.87
C VAL A 143 27.82 20.12 4.57
N PHE A 144 29.01 20.67 4.31
CA PHE A 144 30.21 19.89 3.96
C PHE A 144 31.35 20.14 4.94
N ALA A 145 32.14 19.10 5.21
CA ALA A 145 33.38 19.18 5.98
C ALA A 145 34.61 18.91 5.08
N PRO A 146 35.03 19.87 4.24
CA PRO A 146 36.04 19.62 3.19
C PRO A 146 37.43 19.21 3.69
N LYS A 147 37.72 19.39 4.99
CA LYS A 147 39.04 19.10 5.59
C LYS A 147 39.17 17.72 6.24
N ASP A 148 38.15 16.87 6.18
CA ASP A 148 38.18 15.54 6.79
C ASP A 148 38.81 14.44 5.89
N GLY A 149 39.12 14.77 4.64
CA GLY A 149 39.68 13.83 3.65
C GLY A 149 38.69 12.75 3.17
N ARG A 150 37.46 12.75 3.67
CA ARG A 150 36.38 11.79 3.35
C ARG A 150 35.27 12.43 2.52
N GLY A 151 35.23 13.75 2.42
CA GLY A 151 34.25 14.45 1.58
C GLY A 151 32.82 14.28 2.07
N ARG A 152 32.62 14.15 3.39
CA ARG A 152 31.30 13.95 3.99
C ARG A 152 30.40 15.16 3.78
N CYS A 153 29.13 14.86 3.50
CA CYS A 153 28.08 15.84 3.25
C CYS A 153 26.84 15.42 4.04
N ALA A 154 26.09 16.37 4.57
CA ALA A 154 24.79 16.11 5.18
C ALA A 154 23.77 17.14 4.73
N TRP A 155 22.52 16.71 4.63
CA TRP A 155 21.40 17.58 4.31
C TRP A 155 20.66 18.02 5.57
N PHE A 156 20.35 19.32 5.60
CA PHE A 156 19.58 19.97 6.65
C PHE A 156 18.47 20.82 6.05
N ARG A 157 17.37 20.97 6.78
CA ARG A 157 16.31 21.93 6.47
C ARG A 157 16.43 23.13 7.41
N ILE A 158 16.28 24.35 6.89
CA ILE A 158 16.23 25.55 7.72
C ILE A 158 14.88 25.63 8.44
N GLY A 159 14.87 25.41 9.75
CA GLY A 159 13.72 25.60 10.63
C GLY A 159 13.35 27.08 10.78
N GLN A 160 14.37 27.93 10.98
CA GLN A 160 14.27 29.39 11.19
C GLN A 160 15.56 30.11 10.75
N VAL A 161 15.42 31.40 10.42
CA VAL A 161 16.54 32.33 10.18
C VAL A 161 16.37 33.50 11.14
N LEU A 162 17.35 33.72 12.01
CA LEU A 162 17.33 34.78 13.02
C LEU A 162 18.47 35.76 12.75
N GLY A 163 18.15 37.05 12.68
CA GLY A 163 19.14 38.11 12.49
C GLY A 163 19.39 38.88 13.79
N PHE A 164 20.65 39.16 14.07
CA PHE A 164 21.10 39.88 15.25
C PHE A 164 22.00 41.06 14.85
N PRO A 165 21.87 42.23 15.50
CA PRO A 165 22.72 43.39 15.20
C PRO A 165 24.21 43.17 15.50
N GLY A 166 24.54 42.20 16.37
CA GLY A 166 25.89 41.91 16.82
C GLY A 166 25.97 40.57 17.55
N ARG A 167 27.20 40.07 17.77
CA ARG A 167 27.44 38.75 18.40
C ARG A 167 26.92 38.66 19.84
N MET A 168 26.98 39.76 20.60
CA MET A 168 26.51 39.80 22.00
C MET A 168 25.01 39.56 22.06
N GLN A 169 24.26 40.22 21.19
CA GLN A 169 22.81 40.04 21.08
C GLN A 169 22.47 38.62 20.63
N ALA A 170 23.25 38.05 19.70
CA ALA A 170 23.09 36.66 19.31
C ALA A 170 23.33 35.71 20.49
N ALA A 171 24.44 35.86 21.23
CA ALA A 171 24.82 34.95 22.30
C ALA A 171 23.81 34.94 23.46
N VAL A 172 23.20 36.08 23.78
CA VAL A 172 22.19 36.19 24.85
C VAL A 172 20.82 35.66 24.41
N ALA A 173 20.48 35.78 23.12
CA ALA A 173 19.15 35.41 22.61
C ALA A 173 19.04 33.95 22.18
N LEU A 174 20.16 33.31 21.84
CA LEU A 174 20.19 31.93 21.38
C LEU A 174 20.23 30.95 22.55
N ASP A 175 19.63 29.78 22.33
CA ASP A 175 19.87 28.62 23.18
C ASP A 175 21.26 28.07 22.88
N THR A 176 22.24 28.45 23.69
CA THR A 176 23.66 28.10 23.50
C THR A 176 23.89 26.59 23.52
N ALA A 177 23.06 25.83 24.24
CA ALA A 177 23.12 24.37 24.27
C ALA A 177 22.77 23.75 22.91
N ARG A 178 21.96 24.43 22.08
CA ARG A 178 21.64 24.04 20.71
C ARG A 178 22.70 24.45 19.70
N VAL A 179 23.58 25.39 20.05
CA VAL A 179 24.79 25.72 19.26
C VAL A 179 25.86 24.65 19.52
N ARG A 180 26.26 24.45 20.78
CA ARG A 180 27.18 23.38 21.21
C ARG A 180 26.80 22.84 22.58
N ALA A 181 27.09 21.56 22.84
CA ALA A 181 26.69 20.92 24.11
C ALA A 181 27.49 21.49 25.27
N GLY A 182 26.80 21.85 26.36
CA GLY A 182 27.43 22.35 27.57
C GLY A 182 28.00 23.77 27.47
N MET A 183 27.74 24.46 26.35
CA MET A 183 28.18 25.83 26.12
C MET A 183 27.26 26.82 26.83
N ASP A 184 27.84 27.75 27.60
CA ASP A 184 27.14 28.93 28.09
C ASP A 184 27.35 30.16 27.17
N VAL A 185 26.86 31.32 27.59
CA VAL A 185 26.96 32.57 26.81
C VAL A 185 28.41 33.01 26.63
N ASP A 186 29.24 32.88 27.67
CA ASP A 186 30.64 33.31 27.64
C ASP A 186 31.47 32.37 26.76
N ASP A 187 31.21 31.07 26.84
CA ASP A 187 31.79 30.06 25.98
C ASP A 187 31.45 30.29 24.50
N LEU A 188 30.19 30.67 24.20
CA LEU A 188 29.75 31.00 22.85
C LEU A 188 30.46 32.25 22.32
N LEU A 189 30.57 33.31 23.13
CA LEU A 189 31.30 34.52 22.76
C LEU A 189 32.78 34.21 22.49
N ALA A 190 33.43 33.46 23.37
CA ALA A 190 34.83 33.05 23.18
C ALA A 190 35.02 32.13 21.97
N HIS A 191 34.00 31.35 21.60
CA HIS A 191 34.01 30.58 20.36
C HIS A 191 33.89 31.48 19.12
N LEU A 192 32.91 32.38 19.10
CA LEU A 192 32.71 33.33 17.99
C LEU A 192 33.92 34.25 17.79
N ASP A 193 34.59 34.66 18.87
CA ASP A 193 35.80 35.50 18.81
C ASP A 193 37.00 34.77 18.20
N ARG A 194 37.11 33.47 18.45
CA ARG A 194 38.17 32.64 17.88
C ARG A 194 37.93 32.37 16.40
N GLU A 195 36.68 32.10 16.01
CA GLU A 195 36.32 31.79 14.62
C GLU A 195 36.25 33.05 13.75
N TYR A 196 35.77 34.17 14.30
CA TYR A 196 35.51 35.42 13.58
C TYR A 196 36.13 36.63 14.29
N PRO A 197 37.48 36.70 14.37
CA PRO A 197 38.15 37.76 15.11
C PRO A 197 37.91 39.14 14.48
N GLY A 198 37.45 40.10 15.28
CA GLY A 198 37.28 41.51 14.87
C GLY A 198 35.93 41.87 14.24
N GLU A 199 34.94 40.97 14.30
CA GLU A 199 33.60 41.18 13.72
C GLU A 199 32.55 41.67 14.75
N ASP A 200 32.99 42.32 15.82
CA ASP A 200 32.20 42.68 17.00
C ASP A 200 30.92 43.48 16.69
N ASP A 201 31.02 44.39 15.71
CA ASP A 201 29.95 45.32 15.29
C ASP A 201 29.20 44.87 14.03
N GLN A 202 29.52 43.69 13.49
CA GLN A 202 28.80 43.16 12.32
C GLN A 202 27.48 42.49 12.73
N PRO A 203 26.46 42.50 11.86
CA PRO A 203 25.28 41.70 12.07
C PRO A 203 25.62 40.21 12.00
N PHE A 204 25.04 39.42 12.90
CA PHE A 204 25.13 37.97 12.92
C PHE A 204 23.81 37.35 12.47
N THR A 205 23.89 36.21 11.80
CA THR A 205 22.72 35.39 11.46
C THR A 205 22.85 34.06 12.17
N ALA A 206 21.75 33.54 12.70
CA ALA A 206 21.66 32.18 13.19
C ALA A 206 20.64 31.39 12.37
N LEU A 207 21.04 30.21 11.92
CA LEU A 207 20.18 29.25 11.25
C LEU A 207 19.82 28.14 12.23
N GLU A 208 18.53 27.88 12.39
CA GLU A 208 18.08 26.64 13.00
C GLU A 208 18.08 25.56 11.92
N LEU A 209 18.96 24.57 12.06
CA LEU A 209 19.15 23.47 11.13
C LEU A 209 18.47 22.21 11.69
N GLU A 210 17.53 21.67 10.93
CA GLU A 210 16.87 20.39 11.21
C GLU A 210 17.53 19.30 10.36
N PHE A 211 18.04 18.25 11.01
CA PHE A 211 18.76 17.18 10.34
C PHE A 211 17.82 16.37 9.43
N VAL A 212 18.24 16.13 8.19
CA VAL A 212 17.53 15.28 7.24
C VAL A 212 18.24 13.93 7.11
N ALA A 213 19.51 13.95 6.69
CA ALA A 213 20.33 12.75 6.51
C ALA A 213 21.82 13.09 6.32
N GLU A 214 22.70 12.16 6.69
CA GLU A 214 24.10 12.16 6.29
C GLU A 214 24.24 11.39 4.96
N LEU A 215 24.96 11.98 4.00
CA LEU A 215 25.22 11.40 2.68
C LEU A 215 26.58 10.68 2.72
N GLY A 216 26.55 9.35 2.72
CA GLY A 216 27.78 8.53 2.58
C GLY A 216 28.31 8.46 1.14
N GLU A 217 29.48 7.84 0.94
CA GLU A 217 30.07 7.55 -0.39
C GLU A 217 29.10 6.78 -1.33
N LEU A 218 28.05 6.17 -0.79
CA LEU A 218 27.03 5.35 -1.47
C LEU A 218 25.84 6.13 -2.06
N ALA A 219 25.79 7.46 -1.95
CA ALA A 219 24.60 8.25 -2.34
C ALA A 219 24.33 8.38 -3.85
N HIS A 220 25.11 7.71 -4.73
CA HIS A 220 24.86 7.63 -6.18
C HIS A 220 25.32 6.27 -6.77
N PRO A 221 24.58 5.72 -7.75
CA PRO A 221 23.50 4.75 -7.62
C PRO A 221 23.98 3.29 -7.71
N VAL A 222 23.39 2.41 -6.91
CA VAL A 222 23.23 0.99 -7.26
C VAL A 222 21.74 0.74 -7.40
N ALA A 223 21.29 0.46 -8.62
CA ALA A 223 19.90 0.10 -8.89
C ALA A 223 19.49 -1.13 -8.04
N PRO A 224 18.41 -1.07 -7.24
CA PRO A 224 17.90 -2.26 -6.59
C PRO A 224 17.25 -3.20 -7.61
N ARG A 225 17.64 -4.48 -7.52
CA ARG A 225 17.05 -5.62 -8.24
C ARG A 225 15.70 -5.97 -7.62
N ARG A 226 14.62 -6.08 -8.41
CA ARG A 226 13.44 -6.92 -8.08
C ARG A 226 12.79 -7.50 -9.35
N PRO A 227 12.26 -8.75 -9.35
CA PRO A 227 11.43 -9.25 -10.44
C PRO A 227 10.08 -8.52 -10.41
N GLY A 228 9.48 -8.29 -11.58
CA GLY A 228 8.15 -7.70 -11.73
C GLY A 228 7.40 -8.41 -12.84
N ALA A 229 6.16 -8.03 -13.10
CA ALA A 229 5.38 -8.58 -14.21
C ALA A 229 4.58 -7.50 -14.93
N VAL A 230 4.45 -7.65 -16.25
CA VAL A 230 3.51 -6.86 -17.06
C VAL A 230 2.27 -7.70 -17.33
N ARG A 231 1.12 -7.06 -17.32
CA ARG A 231 -0.17 -7.62 -17.70
C ARG A 231 -0.82 -6.74 -18.76
N LEU A 232 -1.44 -7.34 -19.77
CA LEU A 232 -2.06 -6.60 -20.87
C LEU A 232 -3.57 -6.56 -20.71
N LEU A 233 -4.13 -5.37 -20.76
CA LEU A 233 -5.55 -5.11 -20.94
C LEU A 233 -5.79 -4.75 -22.40
N ALA A 234 -6.15 -5.75 -23.22
CA ALA A 234 -6.50 -5.53 -24.62
C ALA A 234 -8.02 -5.63 -24.81
N ARG A 235 -8.59 -4.73 -25.61
CA ARG A 235 -10.02 -4.74 -25.98
C ARG A 235 -10.17 -5.00 -27.46
N ASN A 236 -11.24 -5.65 -27.90
CA ASN A 236 -11.61 -5.65 -29.32
C ASN A 236 -12.52 -4.46 -29.67
N GLU A 237 -12.89 -4.31 -30.94
CA GLU A 237 -13.84 -3.27 -31.39
C GLU A 237 -15.21 -3.33 -30.69
N ALA A 238 -15.63 -4.52 -30.23
CA ALA A 238 -16.85 -4.71 -29.46
C ALA A 238 -16.69 -4.33 -27.97
N GLY A 239 -15.49 -3.92 -27.54
CA GLY A 239 -15.16 -3.56 -26.16
C GLY A 239 -14.93 -4.76 -25.24
N GLU A 240 -14.85 -5.97 -25.78
CA GLU A 240 -14.57 -7.19 -25.02
C GLU A 240 -13.10 -7.27 -24.64
N VAL A 241 -12.81 -7.70 -23.42
CA VAL A 241 -11.46 -7.78 -22.87
C VAL A 241 -10.86 -9.15 -23.16
N ALA A 242 -9.62 -9.17 -23.66
CA ALA A 242 -8.85 -10.39 -23.89
C ALA A 242 -8.30 -10.95 -22.57
N LEU A 243 -8.61 -12.21 -22.28
CA LEU A 243 -8.10 -12.94 -21.12
C LEU A 243 -7.45 -14.26 -21.51
N THR A 244 -6.59 -14.79 -20.66
CA THR A 244 -5.93 -16.10 -20.84
C THR A 244 -6.31 -17.06 -19.70
N PRO A 245 -6.33 -18.39 -19.92
CA PRO A 245 -6.51 -19.35 -18.84
C PRO A 245 -5.41 -19.25 -17.77
N GLY A 246 -5.82 -19.05 -16.52
CA GLY A 246 -4.97 -19.01 -15.34
C GLY A 246 -4.83 -20.35 -14.64
N SER A 247 -4.07 -20.35 -13.54
CA SER A 247 -3.65 -21.56 -12.81
C SER A 247 -4.79 -22.31 -12.08
N VAL A 248 -5.92 -21.65 -11.81
CA VAL A 248 -7.04 -22.19 -11.01
C VAL A 248 -8.35 -22.28 -11.83
N GLY A 249 -8.24 -22.46 -13.15
CA GLY A 249 -9.41 -22.55 -14.05
C GLY A 249 -10.18 -21.24 -14.20
N ARG A 250 -9.59 -20.13 -13.77
CA ARG A 250 -10.10 -18.76 -13.95
C ARG A 250 -9.35 -18.06 -15.05
N LEU A 251 -9.97 -17.04 -15.62
CA LEU A 251 -9.35 -16.20 -16.63
C LEU A 251 -8.51 -15.09 -15.97
N GLU A 252 -7.34 -14.79 -16.51
CA GLU A 252 -6.47 -13.72 -16.04
C GLU A 252 -6.11 -12.77 -17.19
N LEU A 253 -5.61 -11.58 -16.89
CA LEU A 253 -4.96 -10.77 -17.93
C LEU A 253 -3.72 -11.51 -18.47
N PRO A 254 -3.50 -11.52 -19.81
CA PRO A 254 -2.27 -12.02 -20.40
C PRO A 254 -1.06 -11.34 -19.75
N ASN A 255 -0.07 -12.13 -19.35
CA ASN A 255 1.00 -11.65 -18.49
C ASN A 255 2.38 -12.20 -18.86
N ARG A 256 3.42 -11.48 -18.42
CA ARG A 256 4.83 -11.86 -18.59
C ARG A 256 5.67 -11.33 -17.43
N ARG A 257 6.58 -12.15 -16.91
CA ARG A 257 7.61 -11.70 -15.97
C ARG A 257 8.64 -10.83 -16.68
N LEU A 258 9.05 -9.76 -16.02
CA LEU A 258 10.14 -8.91 -16.47
C LEU A 258 11.48 -9.63 -16.29
N ALA A 259 12.28 -9.66 -17.35
CA ALA A 259 13.67 -10.02 -17.23
C ALA A 259 14.44 -8.92 -16.44
N PRO A 260 15.60 -9.25 -15.83
CA PRO A 260 16.40 -8.25 -15.13
C PRO A 260 16.70 -7.05 -16.03
N ARG A 261 16.35 -5.84 -15.57
CA ARG A 261 16.52 -4.57 -16.31
C ARG A 261 15.68 -4.42 -17.59
N GLN A 262 14.72 -5.30 -17.84
CA GLN A 262 13.79 -5.15 -18.97
C GLN A 262 12.75 -4.09 -18.64
N HIS A 263 12.58 -3.12 -19.54
CA HIS A 263 11.59 -2.07 -19.35
C HIS A 263 10.15 -2.61 -19.44
N PRO A 264 9.23 -2.24 -18.54
CA PRO A 264 7.85 -2.71 -18.57
C PRO A 264 7.12 -2.42 -19.89
N ALA A 265 7.29 -1.24 -20.48
CA ALA A 265 6.65 -0.95 -21.77
C ALA A 265 7.19 -1.85 -22.88
N GLN A 266 8.49 -2.10 -22.93
CA GLN A 266 9.10 -3.00 -23.91
C GLN A 266 8.63 -4.44 -23.73
N ALA A 267 8.50 -4.90 -22.47
CA ALA A 267 7.99 -6.23 -22.17
C ALA A 267 6.50 -6.36 -22.55
N ALA A 268 5.70 -5.33 -22.31
CA ALA A 268 4.29 -5.27 -22.65
C ALA A 268 4.07 -5.20 -24.17
N GLU A 269 4.85 -4.39 -24.90
CA GLU A 269 4.88 -4.37 -26.36
C GLU A 269 5.28 -5.73 -26.95
N GLN A 270 6.31 -6.36 -26.39
CA GLN A 270 6.72 -7.68 -26.84
C GLN A 270 5.62 -8.71 -26.58
N LEU A 271 5.00 -8.69 -25.40
CA LEU A 271 3.87 -9.57 -25.09
C LEU A 271 2.69 -9.31 -26.03
N ALA A 272 2.42 -8.05 -26.38
CA ALA A 272 1.37 -7.69 -27.32
C ALA A 272 1.68 -8.19 -28.73
N ARG A 273 2.91 -8.01 -29.21
CA ARG A 273 3.38 -8.56 -30.50
C ARG A 273 3.26 -10.08 -30.54
N ASP A 274 3.67 -10.75 -29.45
CA ASP A 274 3.65 -12.21 -29.36
C ASP A 274 2.24 -12.79 -29.32
N LEU A 275 1.23 -12.01 -28.89
CA LEU A 275 -0.16 -12.46 -28.75
C LEU A 275 -1.08 -12.03 -29.89
N PHE A 276 -0.83 -10.88 -30.50
CA PHE A 276 -1.78 -10.25 -31.43
C PHE A 276 -1.23 -9.96 -32.83
N GLY A 277 0.10 -10.07 -33.04
CA GLY A 277 0.74 -9.74 -34.32
C GLY A 277 0.54 -8.28 -34.76
N GLY A 278 1.09 -7.89 -35.93
CA GLY A 278 0.78 -6.60 -36.58
C GLY A 278 1.68 -5.40 -36.27
N GLN A 279 1.28 -4.21 -36.78
CA GLN A 279 1.96 -2.91 -36.63
C GLN A 279 2.20 -2.56 -35.15
N GLU A 280 3.24 -1.75 -34.88
CA GLU A 280 3.72 -1.44 -33.52
C GLU A 280 2.57 -1.13 -32.53
N PRO A 281 2.29 -2.03 -31.58
CA PRO A 281 1.18 -1.84 -30.64
C PRO A 281 1.45 -0.61 -29.77
N ALA A 282 0.55 0.38 -29.80
CA ALA A 282 0.64 1.56 -28.94
C ALA A 282 0.21 1.19 -27.51
N VAL A 283 1.15 0.65 -26.74
CA VAL A 283 0.93 0.23 -25.37
C VAL A 283 1.03 1.43 -24.44
N ARG A 284 -0.04 1.73 -23.69
CA ARG A 284 -0.04 2.78 -22.66
C ARG A 284 -0.13 2.16 -21.27
N LEU A 285 0.67 2.64 -20.33
CA LEU A 285 0.51 2.27 -18.91
C LEU A 285 -0.88 2.71 -18.43
N ALA A 286 -1.69 1.74 -18.02
CA ALA A 286 -3.06 1.93 -17.57
C ALA A 286 -3.16 1.87 -16.05
N ALA A 287 -2.45 0.95 -15.41
CA ALA A 287 -2.38 0.85 -13.96
C ALA A 287 -1.02 0.35 -13.46
N LEU A 288 -0.62 0.81 -12.28
CA LEU A 288 0.45 0.27 -11.45
C LEU A 288 -0.18 -0.27 -10.17
N ASP A 289 0.00 -1.56 -9.89
CA ASP A 289 -0.50 -2.17 -8.68
C ASP A 289 0.59 -2.38 -7.63
N THR A 290 0.29 -1.97 -6.41
CA THR A 290 1.11 -2.15 -5.23
C THR A 290 0.44 -3.22 -4.35
N GLU A 291 0.96 -4.44 -4.36
CA GLU A 291 0.38 -5.56 -3.60
C GLU A 291 0.22 -5.26 -2.09
N VAL A 292 -0.73 -5.95 -1.45
CA VAL A 292 -1.25 -5.70 -0.10
C VAL A 292 -0.22 -5.64 1.04
N SER A 293 0.90 -6.34 0.93
CA SER A 293 1.79 -6.59 2.07
C SER A 293 2.59 -5.37 2.52
N GLY A 294 2.63 -4.29 1.73
CA GLY A 294 3.66 -3.28 1.90
C GLY A 294 5.03 -3.87 1.57
N ILE A 295 5.61 -3.44 0.45
CA ILE A 295 7.07 -3.44 0.20
C ILE A 295 7.80 -4.81 0.25
N THR A 296 7.12 -5.95 0.39
CA THR A 296 7.83 -7.25 0.51
C THR A 296 7.36 -8.37 -0.41
N SER A 297 6.43 -8.16 -1.33
CA SER A 297 6.24 -9.10 -2.42
C SER A 297 6.91 -8.63 -3.71
N ASP A 298 7.59 -9.58 -4.32
CA ASP A 298 8.47 -9.50 -5.48
C ASP A 298 7.74 -9.21 -6.81
N ALA A 299 6.75 -8.30 -6.84
CA ALA A 299 5.99 -8.01 -8.05
C ALA A 299 5.38 -6.60 -8.06
N GLN A 300 5.96 -5.70 -8.87
CA GLN A 300 5.20 -4.58 -9.43
C GLN A 300 4.43 -5.11 -10.63
N ILE A 301 3.11 -4.87 -10.68
CA ILE A 301 2.27 -5.28 -11.81
C ILE A 301 1.88 -4.05 -12.62
N TYR A 302 2.29 -4.03 -13.87
CA TYR A 302 1.94 -3.00 -14.84
C TYR A 302 0.79 -3.50 -15.70
N ALA A 303 -0.39 -2.91 -15.59
CA ALA A 303 -1.46 -3.14 -16.54
C ALA A 303 -1.31 -2.14 -17.69
N CYS A 304 -1.21 -2.61 -18.93
CA CYS A 304 -1.13 -1.73 -20.08
C CYS A 304 -2.33 -1.87 -21.01
N ASP A 305 -2.87 -0.74 -21.48
CA ASP A 305 -3.96 -0.69 -22.44
C ASP A 305 -3.41 -0.69 -23.86
N LEU A 306 -3.83 -1.68 -24.65
CA LEU A 306 -3.48 -1.81 -26.07
C LEU A 306 -4.46 -1.06 -27.00
N GLY A 307 -5.58 -0.58 -26.46
CA GLY A 307 -6.68 -0.01 -27.25
C GLY A 307 -7.58 -1.08 -27.87
N HIS A 308 -8.17 -0.75 -29.03
CA HIS A 308 -9.07 -1.63 -29.77
C HIS A 308 -8.32 -2.47 -30.82
N LEU A 309 -8.45 -3.79 -30.71
CA LEU A 309 -8.05 -4.79 -31.69
C LEU A 309 -9.16 -4.97 -32.73
N ASP A 310 -8.77 -5.08 -34.00
CA ASP A 310 -9.72 -5.45 -35.05
C ASP A 310 -10.19 -6.91 -34.89
N ALA A 311 -11.33 -7.24 -35.51
CA ALA A 311 -11.95 -8.54 -35.37
C ALA A 311 -11.11 -9.71 -35.93
N ALA A 312 -10.24 -9.45 -36.91
CA ALA A 312 -9.40 -10.48 -37.53
C ALA A 312 -8.24 -10.86 -36.59
N ALA A 313 -7.53 -9.86 -36.05
CA ALA A 313 -6.46 -10.04 -35.07
C ALA A 313 -6.98 -10.69 -33.77
N ALA A 314 -8.18 -10.28 -33.31
CA ALA A 314 -8.82 -10.90 -32.15
C ALA A 314 -9.15 -12.38 -32.40
N GLY A 315 -9.66 -12.72 -33.59
CA GLY A 315 -10.00 -14.09 -33.96
C GLY A 315 -8.78 -15.01 -34.08
N GLU A 316 -7.71 -14.52 -34.70
CA GLU A 316 -6.44 -15.25 -34.84
C GLU A 316 -5.82 -15.52 -33.46
N ALA A 317 -5.69 -14.48 -32.63
CA ALA A 317 -5.13 -14.56 -31.29
C ALA A 317 -5.92 -15.50 -30.36
N ALA A 318 -7.26 -15.50 -30.47
CA ALA A 318 -8.12 -16.44 -29.74
C ALA A 318 -7.84 -17.90 -30.12
N SER A 319 -7.58 -18.17 -31.40
CA SER A 319 -7.32 -19.51 -31.91
C SER A 319 -5.90 -20.02 -31.63
N GLU A 320 -4.89 -19.16 -31.76
CA GLU A 320 -3.47 -19.54 -31.67
C GLU A 320 -2.97 -19.55 -30.22
N HIS A 321 -3.39 -18.57 -29.42
CA HIS A 321 -2.91 -18.39 -28.05
C HIS A 321 -3.97 -18.75 -26.99
N GLY A 322 -5.13 -19.27 -27.42
CA GLY A 322 -6.20 -19.69 -26.52
C GLY A 322 -6.81 -18.53 -25.72
N LEU A 323 -6.82 -17.33 -26.29
CA LEU A 323 -7.43 -16.17 -25.62
C LEU A 323 -8.96 -16.27 -25.60
N VAL A 324 -9.54 -15.81 -24.51
CA VAL A 324 -10.98 -15.68 -24.32
C VAL A 324 -11.33 -14.22 -24.26
N PHE A 325 -12.12 -13.75 -25.23
CA PHE A 325 -12.70 -12.41 -25.20
C PHE A 325 -13.99 -12.46 -24.40
N THR A 326 -14.11 -11.58 -23.41
CA THR A 326 -15.27 -11.50 -22.55
C THR A 326 -15.80 -10.08 -22.47
N SER A 327 -17.12 -9.94 -22.50
CA SER A 327 -17.72 -8.62 -22.33
C SER A 327 -17.35 -8.05 -20.96
N PRO A 328 -17.19 -6.72 -20.84
CA PRO A 328 -16.95 -6.03 -19.57
C PRO A 328 -17.91 -6.43 -18.43
N ALA A 329 -19.16 -6.79 -18.76
CA ALA A 329 -20.16 -7.21 -17.80
C ALA A 329 -20.01 -8.68 -17.32
N GLN A 330 -19.44 -9.56 -18.15
CA GLN A 330 -19.26 -10.98 -17.83
C GLN A 330 -17.84 -11.31 -17.37
N GLY A 331 -16.84 -10.50 -17.78
CA GLY A 331 -15.44 -10.70 -17.46
C GLY A 331 -15.15 -10.80 -15.97
N PRO A 332 -15.64 -9.88 -15.12
CA PRO A 332 -15.42 -9.93 -13.67
C PRO A 332 -15.92 -11.22 -13.01
N THR A 333 -16.95 -11.87 -13.56
CA THR A 333 -17.51 -13.12 -13.00
C THR A 333 -16.71 -14.37 -13.38
N ARG A 334 -15.93 -14.31 -14.46
CA ARG A 334 -15.11 -15.42 -14.98
C ARG A 334 -13.62 -15.25 -14.71
N ALA A 335 -13.20 -14.03 -14.41
CA ALA A 335 -11.83 -13.70 -14.10
C ALA A 335 -11.44 -14.08 -12.67
N ASP A 336 -10.14 -14.17 -12.43
CA ASP A 336 -9.64 -14.17 -11.05
C ASP A 336 -10.02 -12.84 -10.36
N PRO A 337 -10.18 -12.83 -9.02
CA PRO A 337 -10.66 -11.66 -8.31
C PRO A 337 -9.81 -10.41 -8.53
N TRP A 338 -8.50 -10.54 -8.72
CA TRP A 338 -7.62 -9.40 -8.95
C TRP A 338 -7.83 -8.83 -10.36
N THR A 339 -7.84 -9.69 -11.39
CA THR A 339 -8.10 -9.27 -12.78
C THR A 339 -9.47 -8.60 -12.91
N ALA A 340 -10.48 -9.14 -12.24
CA ALA A 340 -11.82 -8.56 -12.20
C ALA A 340 -11.79 -7.11 -11.66
N ARG A 341 -11.07 -6.86 -10.57
CA ARG A 341 -10.94 -5.52 -9.96
C ARG A 341 -10.19 -4.54 -10.85
N VAL A 342 -9.11 -4.99 -11.50
CA VAL A 342 -8.33 -4.15 -12.42
C VAL A 342 -9.16 -3.74 -13.63
N ILE A 343 -9.91 -4.70 -14.21
CA ILE A 343 -10.84 -4.43 -15.31
C ILE A 343 -11.90 -3.43 -14.86
N ASP A 344 -12.55 -3.66 -13.72
CA ASP A 344 -13.59 -2.78 -13.18
C ASP A 344 -13.07 -1.36 -12.88
N ALA A 345 -11.89 -1.24 -12.27
CA ALA A 345 -11.25 0.05 -11.99
C ALA A 345 -10.93 0.82 -13.28
N HIS A 346 -10.49 0.12 -14.34
CA HIS A 346 -10.20 0.73 -15.63
C HIS A 346 -11.48 1.13 -16.37
N LEU A 347 -12.52 0.29 -16.36
CA LEU A 347 -13.81 0.58 -16.98
C LEU A 347 -14.55 1.72 -16.30
N THR A 348 -14.53 1.77 -14.96
CA THR A 348 -15.11 2.86 -14.16
C THR A 348 -14.47 4.20 -14.49
N ARG A 349 -13.17 4.20 -14.83
CA ARG A 349 -12.43 5.40 -15.24
C ARG A 349 -12.81 5.89 -16.64
N GLY A 350 -13.25 5.01 -17.55
CA GLY A 350 -13.47 5.33 -18.97
C GLY A 350 -12.18 5.72 -19.71
N ASP A 351 -12.29 6.45 -20.82
CA ASP A 351 -11.15 6.84 -21.70
C ASP A 351 -10.20 7.91 -21.10
N ALA A 352 -10.27 8.20 -19.80
CA ALA A 352 -9.42 9.21 -19.17
C ALA A 352 -7.93 8.78 -19.15
N THR A 353 -7.04 9.66 -19.63
CA THR A 353 -5.67 9.35 -20.11
C THR A 353 -4.55 9.21 -19.06
N GLY A 354 -4.85 9.13 -17.76
CA GLY A 354 -3.82 8.94 -16.72
C GLY A 354 -3.58 7.48 -16.33
N VAL A 355 -2.54 7.24 -15.52
CA VAL A 355 -2.23 5.94 -14.90
C VAL A 355 -3.04 5.78 -13.61
N LEU A 356 -3.59 4.59 -13.35
CA LEU A 356 -4.19 4.22 -12.07
C LEU A 356 -3.12 3.71 -11.13
N VAL A 357 -3.15 4.12 -9.86
CA VAL A 357 -2.39 3.43 -8.81
C VAL A 357 -3.37 2.56 -8.06
N LEU A 358 -3.15 1.25 -8.05
CA LEU A 358 -3.99 0.27 -7.38
C LEU A 358 -3.31 -0.25 -6.11
N GLU A 359 -4.13 -0.64 -5.15
CA GLU A 359 -3.73 -1.35 -3.94
C GLU A 359 -4.38 -2.74 -3.97
N ASP A 360 -3.68 -3.74 -4.52
CA ASP A 360 -4.19 -5.10 -4.74
C ASP A 360 -5.45 -5.15 -5.60
N GLY A 361 -5.37 -4.45 -6.73
CA GLY A 361 -6.43 -4.33 -7.73
C GLY A 361 -7.49 -3.29 -7.37
N TYR A 362 -7.51 -2.76 -6.14
CA TYR A 362 -8.47 -1.75 -5.72
C TYR A 362 -7.98 -0.34 -6.05
N LEU A 363 -8.90 0.55 -6.42
CA LEU A 363 -8.63 1.99 -6.39
C LEU A 363 -8.27 2.42 -4.95
N PRO A 364 -7.40 3.44 -4.77
CA PRO A 364 -7.01 3.87 -3.44
C PRO A 364 -8.24 4.28 -2.63
N GLY A 365 -8.39 3.71 -1.43
CA GLY A 365 -9.55 3.95 -0.56
C GLY A 365 -10.83 3.21 -0.96
N HIS A 366 -10.88 2.50 -2.09
CA HIS A 366 -12.00 1.61 -2.45
C HIS A 366 -11.86 0.21 -1.83
N ARG A 367 -10.67 -0.13 -1.35
CA ARG A 367 -10.49 -1.33 -0.55
C ARG A 367 -11.17 -1.14 0.79
N THR A 368 -12.11 -2.01 1.13
CA THR A 368 -12.71 -2.03 2.47
C THR A 368 -11.60 -2.31 3.48
N THR A 369 -11.14 -1.27 4.15
CA THR A 369 -10.21 -1.39 5.26
C THR A 369 -11.00 -1.78 6.49
N TRP A 370 -10.48 -2.79 7.19
CA TRP A 370 -11.09 -3.29 8.40
C TRP A 370 -10.00 -3.52 9.43
N GLN A 371 -10.34 -3.29 10.69
CA GLN A 371 -9.44 -3.46 11.81
C GLN A 371 -9.84 -4.70 12.61
N TRP A 372 -8.85 -5.49 13.00
CA TRP A 372 -9.03 -6.64 13.88
C TRP A 372 -9.00 -6.19 15.35
N PHE A 373 -9.98 -6.64 16.13
CA PHE A 373 -10.04 -6.48 17.58
C PHE A 373 -10.13 -7.85 18.23
N GLU A 374 -9.01 -8.32 18.79
CA GLU A 374 -8.93 -9.58 19.54
C GLU A 374 -9.45 -9.36 20.95
N THR A 375 -10.78 -9.24 21.08
CA THR A 375 -11.49 -8.96 22.32
C THR A 375 -12.74 -9.83 22.43
N ASP A 376 -13.21 -10.05 23.66
CA ASP A 376 -14.44 -10.78 23.97
C ASP A 376 -15.70 -9.88 23.92
N THR A 377 -15.51 -8.57 24.00
CA THR A 377 -16.57 -7.56 23.82
C THR A 377 -16.33 -6.72 22.57
N PRO A 378 -17.39 -6.30 21.85
CA PRO A 378 -17.24 -5.41 20.70
C PRO A 378 -16.71 -4.04 21.15
N PRO A 379 -15.98 -3.33 20.29
CA PRO A 379 -15.53 -1.98 20.61
C PRO A 379 -16.69 -1.05 20.99
N GLN A 380 -16.44 -0.16 21.94
CA GLN A 380 -17.48 0.69 22.52
C GLN A 380 -18.17 1.54 21.44
N GLY A 381 -19.50 1.46 21.38
CA GLY A 381 -20.30 2.24 20.44
C GLY A 381 -20.28 1.73 18.99
N VAL A 382 -19.77 0.51 18.77
CA VAL A 382 -19.74 -0.15 17.46
C VAL A 382 -20.79 -1.28 17.44
N PRO A 383 -21.86 -1.18 16.63
CA PRO A 383 -22.86 -2.23 16.56
C PRO A 383 -22.29 -3.49 15.88
N VAL A 384 -22.65 -4.65 16.40
CA VAL A 384 -22.36 -5.95 15.75
C VAL A 384 -23.47 -6.24 14.76
N THR A 385 -23.15 -6.24 13.47
CA THR A 385 -24.12 -6.43 12.38
C THR A 385 -24.03 -7.78 11.71
N GLN A 386 -22.97 -8.54 12.00
CA GLN A 386 -22.78 -9.88 11.42
C GLN A 386 -22.06 -10.78 12.42
N ALA A 387 -22.31 -12.08 12.35
CA ALA A 387 -21.53 -13.10 13.03
C ALA A 387 -21.14 -14.20 12.03
N GLY A 388 -19.91 -14.71 12.13
CA GLY A 388 -19.40 -15.75 11.24
C GLY A 388 -18.44 -16.70 11.94
N VAL A 389 -18.23 -17.87 11.33
CA VAL A 389 -17.47 -18.96 11.96
C VAL A 389 -16.39 -19.53 11.04
N TRP A 390 -15.21 -19.75 11.62
CA TRP A 390 -14.19 -20.68 11.14
C TRP A 390 -14.57 -22.08 11.61
N ALA A 391 -15.35 -22.80 10.80
CA ALA A 391 -15.79 -24.16 11.11
C ALA A 391 -14.72 -25.17 10.67
N ILE A 392 -14.04 -25.78 11.63
CA ILE A 392 -12.82 -26.56 11.40
C ILE A 392 -13.11 -28.06 11.53
N ASP A 393 -12.75 -28.81 10.50
CA ASP A 393 -12.92 -30.26 10.48
C ASP A 393 -11.86 -31.00 11.32
N ARG A 394 -12.04 -32.31 11.44
CA ARG A 394 -11.11 -33.20 12.18
C ARG A 394 -9.71 -33.26 11.57
N ASP A 395 -9.55 -32.81 10.33
CA ASP A 395 -8.31 -32.83 9.57
C ASP A 395 -7.65 -31.44 9.55
N GLY A 396 -8.13 -30.49 10.37
CA GLY A 396 -7.52 -29.18 10.57
C GLY A 396 -7.86 -28.14 9.50
N ARG A 397 -8.85 -28.41 8.63
CA ARG A 397 -9.25 -27.51 7.53
C ARG A 397 -10.52 -26.75 7.88
N SER A 398 -10.62 -25.49 7.47
CA SER A 398 -11.83 -24.69 7.60
C SER A 398 -12.73 -24.82 6.37
N VAL A 399 -14.04 -24.82 6.61
CA VAL A 399 -15.05 -24.73 5.55
C VAL A 399 -15.14 -23.29 5.02
N LEU A 400 -15.06 -23.16 3.71
CA LEU A 400 -15.41 -21.96 2.95
C LEU A 400 -16.60 -22.22 2.03
N GLN A 401 -17.46 -21.22 1.90
CA GLN A 401 -18.48 -21.16 0.87
C GLN A 401 -17.85 -20.76 -0.45
N HIS A 402 -17.88 -21.64 -1.44
CA HIS A 402 -17.58 -21.27 -2.81
C HIS A 402 -18.87 -20.87 -3.53
N ARG A 403 -19.06 -19.56 -3.68
CA ARG A 403 -20.17 -18.94 -4.40
C ARG A 403 -19.80 -18.94 -5.89
N VAL A 404 -20.05 -20.07 -6.57
CA VAL A 404 -19.57 -20.36 -7.93
C VAL A 404 -20.09 -19.35 -8.95
N ASP A 405 -21.34 -18.91 -8.80
CA ASP A 405 -21.99 -17.89 -9.61
C ASP A 405 -21.31 -16.52 -9.51
N GLN A 406 -20.76 -16.22 -8.34
CA GLN A 406 -20.08 -14.95 -8.04
C GLN A 406 -18.55 -15.06 -8.17
N GLY A 407 -18.04 -16.26 -8.40
CA GLY A 407 -16.61 -16.54 -8.39
C GLY A 407 -15.94 -16.03 -7.11
N ARG A 408 -16.49 -16.26 -5.93
CA ARG A 408 -15.85 -15.83 -4.68
C ARG A 408 -15.98 -16.84 -3.55
N PHE A 409 -15.07 -16.73 -2.59
CA PHE A 409 -15.13 -17.48 -1.34
C PHE A 409 -15.64 -16.58 -0.20
N ALA A 410 -16.36 -17.19 0.75
CA ALA A 410 -16.84 -16.53 1.96
C ALA A 410 -16.78 -17.49 3.15
N LEU A 411 -16.74 -16.94 4.37
CA LEU A 411 -17.08 -17.73 5.56
C LEU A 411 -18.60 -17.85 5.67
N PRO A 412 -19.11 -18.94 6.28
CA PRO A 412 -20.49 -18.98 6.75
C PRO A 412 -20.72 -17.89 7.78
N ALA A 413 -21.57 -16.92 7.42
CA ALA A 413 -21.77 -15.73 8.22
C ALA A 413 -22.96 -14.90 7.74
N GLY A 414 -23.71 -14.33 8.67
CA GLY A 414 -24.83 -13.46 8.35
C GLY A 414 -25.29 -12.62 9.53
N SER A 415 -26.45 -11.96 9.36
CA SER A 415 -26.90 -10.90 10.26
C SER A 415 -27.66 -11.47 11.45
N PRO A 416 -27.52 -10.90 12.67
CA PRO A 416 -28.35 -11.29 13.80
C PRO A 416 -29.84 -11.10 13.49
N GLU A 417 -30.63 -12.10 13.85
CA GLU A 417 -32.09 -12.08 13.77
C GLU A 417 -32.73 -11.91 15.15
N PRO A 418 -33.99 -11.42 15.25
CA PRO A 418 -34.65 -11.20 16.53
C PRO A 418 -34.74 -12.45 17.43
N ASP A 419 -34.81 -13.64 16.81
CA ASP A 419 -34.92 -14.91 17.51
C ASP A 419 -33.54 -15.50 17.90
N ASP A 420 -32.44 -14.97 17.36
CA ASP A 420 -31.08 -15.40 17.72
C ASP A 420 -30.79 -14.99 19.18
N ARG A 421 -30.49 -15.98 20.04
CA ARG A 421 -30.18 -15.71 21.46
C ARG A 421 -28.90 -14.89 21.68
N ASP A 422 -27.90 -15.04 20.81
CA ASP A 422 -26.58 -14.43 20.87
C ASP A 422 -25.90 -14.52 19.48
N TRP A 423 -24.71 -13.92 19.34
CA TRP A 423 -23.97 -13.95 18.07
C TRP A 423 -23.48 -15.35 17.66
N LEU A 424 -23.30 -16.28 18.61
CA LEU A 424 -22.92 -17.65 18.29
C LEU A 424 -24.11 -18.40 17.69
N ALA A 425 -25.32 -18.15 18.17
CA ALA A 425 -26.55 -18.67 17.58
C ALA A 425 -26.72 -18.17 16.14
N THR A 426 -26.50 -16.87 15.89
CA THR A 426 -26.44 -16.32 14.53
C THR A 426 -25.43 -17.07 13.67
N ALA A 427 -24.18 -17.21 14.11
CA ALA A 427 -23.14 -17.90 13.33
C ALA A 427 -23.47 -19.38 13.08
N ALA A 428 -24.08 -20.07 14.04
CA ALA A 428 -24.51 -21.46 13.89
C ALA A 428 -25.67 -21.62 12.91
N ARG A 429 -26.67 -20.74 12.97
CA ARG A 429 -27.80 -20.69 12.03
C ARG A 429 -27.29 -20.46 10.61
N GLU A 430 -26.44 -19.47 10.40
CA GLU A 430 -25.88 -19.14 9.07
C GLU A 430 -25.00 -20.28 8.52
N ALA A 431 -24.22 -20.94 9.38
CA ALA A 431 -23.46 -22.13 8.99
C ALA A 431 -24.37 -23.29 8.52
N PHE A 432 -25.55 -23.43 9.14
CA PHE A 432 -26.55 -24.40 8.72
C PHE A 432 -27.30 -23.97 7.44
N GLU A 433 -27.79 -22.74 7.38
CA GLU A 433 -28.63 -22.22 6.28
C GLU A 433 -27.84 -22.04 4.99
N GLU A 434 -26.66 -21.42 5.04
CA GLU A 434 -25.87 -21.13 3.84
C GLU A 434 -24.92 -22.27 3.45
N SER A 435 -24.60 -23.19 4.37
CA SER A 435 -23.56 -24.22 4.15
C SER A 435 -23.93 -25.64 4.58
N GLN A 436 -25.11 -25.84 5.17
CA GLN A 436 -25.59 -27.16 5.61
C GLN A 436 -24.53 -27.91 6.44
N ILE A 437 -23.86 -27.19 7.34
CA ILE A 437 -22.89 -27.75 8.27
C ILE A 437 -23.35 -27.56 9.71
N LEU A 438 -22.93 -28.49 10.57
CA LEU A 438 -23.18 -28.44 12.00
C LEU A 438 -21.89 -28.12 12.73
N ILE A 439 -21.94 -27.17 13.65
CA ILE A 439 -20.80 -26.78 14.49
C ILE A 439 -21.07 -27.10 15.96
N ASP A 440 -20.03 -27.45 16.70
CA ASP A 440 -20.11 -27.67 18.15
C ASP A 440 -20.13 -26.33 18.88
N GLN A 441 -21.33 -25.83 19.16
CA GLN A 441 -21.53 -24.57 19.87
C GLN A 441 -20.95 -24.59 21.30
N SER A 442 -20.86 -25.76 21.96
CA SER A 442 -20.33 -25.86 23.32
C SER A 442 -18.82 -25.65 23.39
N ARG A 443 -18.12 -25.99 22.30
CA ARG A 443 -16.68 -25.82 22.14
C ARG A 443 -16.30 -24.61 21.32
N ALA A 444 -17.28 -23.88 20.76
CA ALA A 444 -17.02 -22.67 20.02
C ALA A 444 -16.35 -21.60 20.90
N ARG A 445 -15.49 -20.78 20.28
CA ARG A 445 -14.79 -19.67 20.93
C ARG A 445 -14.97 -18.41 20.09
N LEU A 446 -15.40 -17.33 20.73
CA LEU A 446 -15.30 -15.99 20.14
C LEU A 446 -13.82 -15.64 20.09
N ILE A 447 -13.32 -15.30 18.90
CA ILE A 447 -11.91 -14.94 18.69
C ILE A 447 -11.71 -13.43 18.50
N GLY A 448 -12.78 -12.69 18.24
CA GLY A 448 -12.71 -11.23 18.13
C GLY A 448 -13.72 -10.65 17.16
N PHE A 449 -13.48 -9.39 16.80
CA PHE A 449 -14.32 -8.60 15.93
C PHE A 449 -13.52 -8.02 14.77
N GLN A 450 -14.07 -8.17 13.57
CA GLN A 450 -13.65 -7.43 12.39
C GLN A 450 -14.50 -6.16 12.27
N VAL A 451 -13.89 -4.98 12.35
CA VAL A 451 -14.61 -3.70 12.26
C VAL A 451 -14.31 -2.99 10.96
N THR A 452 -15.35 -2.65 10.20
CA THR A 452 -15.24 -1.87 8.95
C THR A 452 -15.69 -0.43 9.18
N TYR A 453 -15.02 0.54 8.56
CA TYR A 453 -15.33 1.98 8.69
C TYR A 453 -15.86 2.61 7.39
N ALA A 454 -16.31 1.79 6.45
CA ALA A 454 -16.65 2.24 5.11
C ALA A 454 -18.04 2.91 5.01
N ASP A 455 -18.95 2.63 5.95
CA ASP A 455 -20.31 3.18 5.92
C ASP A 455 -20.37 4.54 6.67
N PRO A 456 -20.64 5.66 5.98
CA PRO A 456 -20.73 6.98 6.62
C PRO A 456 -21.86 7.08 7.65
N ALA A 457 -22.88 6.23 7.57
CA ALA A 457 -23.97 6.18 8.56
C ALA A 457 -23.49 5.64 9.92
N PHE A 458 -22.37 4.91 9.93
CA PHE A 458 -21.76 4.32 11.12
C PHE A 458 -20.33 4.84 11.28
N PRO A 459 -20.14 6.09 11.73
CA PRO A 459 -18.81 6.72 11.83
C PRO A 459 -17.87 6.01 12.80
N ASN A 460 -18.41 5.24 13.76
CA ASN A 460 -17.64 4.41 14.68
C ASN A 460 -17.33 3.01 14.12
N GLY A 461 -17.88 2.67 12.94
CA GLY A 461 -17.72 1.40 12.26
C GLY A 461 -18.88 0.42 12.50
N LEU A 462 -18.79 -0.71 11.80
CA LEU A 462 -19.66 -1.88 11.92
C LEU A 462 -18.82 -3.10 12.27
N ALA A 463 -19.19 -3.82 13.33
CA ALA A 463 -18.47 -4.98 13.81
C ALA A 463 -19.07 -6.28 13.26
N GLN A 464 -18.19 -7.22 12.95
CA GLN A 464 -18.54 -8.59 12.60
C GLN A 464 -17.86 -9.53 13.61
N ALA A 465 -18.66 -10.25 14.39
CA ALA A 465 -18.15 -11.23 15.34
C ALA A 465 -17.57 -12.44 14.59
N ARG A 466 -16.46 -12.99 15.11
CA ARG A 466 -15.79 -14.16 14.54
C ARG A 466 -15.63 -15.23 15.58
N PHE A 467 -16.06 -16.43 15.24
CA PHE A 467 -15.93 -17.61 16.06
C PHE A 467 -15.00 -18.65 15.41
N VAL A 468 -14.39 -19.48 16.23
CA VAL A 468 -13.84 -20.77 15.82
C VAL A 468 -14.69 -21.86 16.46
N ALA A 469 -15.05 -22.88 15.70
CA ALA A 469 -15.82 -24.01 16.23
C ALA A 469 -15.40 -25.34 15.57
N PRO A 470 -15.41 -26.46 16.33
CA PRO A 470 -15.30 -27.79 15.74
C PRO A 470 -16.49 -28.06 14.82
N LEU A 471 -16.22 -28.59 13.64
CA LEU A 471 -17.23 -29.09 12.74
C LEU A 471 -17.69 -30.48 13.19
N LEU A 472 -18.99 -30.66 13.33
CA LEU A 472 -19.62 -31.92 13.74
C LEU A 472 -20.00 -32.79 12.54
N GLY A 473 -20.33 -32.16 11.42
CA GLY A 473 -20.43 -32.84 10.13
C GLY A 473 -21.28 -32.09 9.10
N TYR A 474 -21.53 -32.79 8.00
CA TYR A 474 -22.07 -32.22 6.77
C TYR A 474 -23.45 -32.80 6.48
N LEU A 475 -24.44 -31.94 6.27
CA LEU A 475 -25.72 -32.35 5.69
C LEU A 475 -25.65 -32.29 4.15
N PRO A 476 -26.61 -32.92 3.43
CA PRO A 476 -26.73 -32.75 2.00
C PRO A 476 -26.84 -31.28 1.63
N ILE A 477 -26.07 -30.85 0.62
CA ILE A 477 -26.13 -29.48 0.14
C ILE A 477 -27.54 -29.16 -0.38
N ALA A 478 -28.04 -27.99 0.00
CA ALA A 478 -29.34 -27.47 -0.41
C ALA A 478 -29.22 -25.98 -0.76
N PRO A 479 -30.16 -25.44 -1.57
CA PRO A 479 -30.30 -23.99 -1.75
C PRO A 479 -30.47 -23.28 -0.40
N ASP A 480 -29.99 -22.04 -0.34
CA ASP A 480 -30.17 -21.15 0.81
C ASP A 480 -31.66 -21.01 1.15
N THR A 481 -32.02 -21.30 2.40
CA THR A 481 -33.41 -21.33 2.89
C THR A 481 -33.84 -20.02 3.54
N ASP A 482 -33.02 -18.95 3.49
CA ASP A 482 -33.37 -17.65 4.08
C ASP A 482 -34.72 -17.13 3.51
N PRO A 483 -35.75 -16.96 4.36
CA PRO A 483 -37.08 -16.53 3.94
C PRO A 483 -37.12 -15.09 3.41
N LYS A 484 -36.08 -14.28 3.63
CA LYS A 484 -35.95 -12.92 3.09
C LYS A 484 -35.52 -12.91 1.61
N LEU A 485 -35.12 -14.06 1.07
CA LEU A 485 -34.69 -14.15 -0.32
C LEU A 485 -35.88 -14.09 -1.27
N THR A 486 -35.85 -13.12 -2.19
CA THR A 486 -36.85 -12.94 -3.24
C THR A 486 -36.73 -13.97 -4.37
N ALA A 487 -35.62 -14.72 -4.41
CA ALA A 487 -35.37 -15.84 -5.31
C ALA A 487 -34.42 -16.85 -4.65
N ALA A 488 -34.63 -18.15 -4.91
CA ALA A 488 -33.77 -19.21 -4.40
C ALA A 488 -32.33 -19.02 -4.91
N ARG A 489 -31.37 -18.93 -4.00
CA ARG A 489 -29.95 -18.88 -4.36
C ARG A 489 -29.44 -20.28 -4.68
N PRO A 490 -28.57 -20.44 -5.69
CA PRO A 490 -27.86 -21.69 -5.90
C PRO A 490 -27.15 -22.10 -4.62
N ALA A 491 -27.16 -23.40 -4.35
CA ALA A 491 -26.39 -23.95 -3.24
C ALA A 491 -24.91 -23.59 -3.35
N TYR A 492 -24.31 -23.15 -2.25
CA TYR A 492 -22.88 -22.91 -2.17
C TYR A 492 -22.13 -24.23 -2.06
N ARG A 493 -21.06 -24.38 -2.83
CA ARG A 493 -20.16 -25.54 -2.70
C ARG A 493 -19.30 -25.36 -1.45
N ARG A 494 -18.89 -26.45 -0.83
CA ARG A 494 -18.05 -26.41 0.37
C ARG A 494 -16.61 -26.72 0.00
N TYR A 495 -15.74 -25.72 0.13
CA TYR A 495 -14.32 -25.86 -0.09
C TYR A 495 -13.60 -25.92 1.25
N LEU A 496 -12.81 -26.96 1.48
CA LEU A 496 -12.00 -27.14 2.68
C LEU A 496 -10.58 -26.68 2.38
N ALA A 497 -10.05 -25.81 3.23
CA ALA A 497 -8.67 -25.36 3.12
C ALA A 497 -8.05 -25.12 4.50
N ASP A 498 -6.72 -25.18 4.59
CA ASP A 498 -6.03 -24.70 5.79
C ASP A 498 -6.34 -23.22 6.05
N LEU A 499 -6.24 -22.76 7.30
CA LEU A 499 -6.63 -21.40 7.70
C LEU A 499 -5.89 -20.31 6.91
N ARG A 500 -4.62 -20.50 6.58
CA ARG A 500 -3.81 -19.51 5.86
C ARG A 500 -4.17 -19.46 4.39
N HIS A 501 -4.42 -20.60 3.77
CA HIS A 501 -4.92 -20.63 2.40
C HIS A 501 -6.35 -20.09 2.32
N ALA A 502 -7.20 -20.46 3.26
CA ALA A 502 -8.55 -19.94 3.35
C ALA A 502 -8.57 -18.40 3.43
N ALA A 503 -7.69 -17.80 4.24
CA ALA A 503 -7.52 -16.34 4.30
C ALA A 503 -7.15 -15.70 2.95
N ARG A 504 -6.28 -16.35 2.17
CA ARG A 504 -5.90 -15.89 0.82
C ARG A 504 -7.08 -15.94 -0.13
N LEU A 505 -7.87 -17.02 -0.09
CA LEU A 505 -9.07 -17.17 -0.92
C LEU A 505 -10.17 -16.17 -0.57
N LEU A 506 -10.31 -15.83 0.71
CA LEU A 506 -11.23 -14.79 1.19
C LEU A 506 -10.80 -13.37 0.78
N GLY A 507 -9.54 -13.16 0.40
CA GLY A 507 -9.05 -11.86 -0.06
C GLY A 507 -9.07 -10.77 1.01
N TRP A 508 -8.97 -11.12 2.29
CA TRP A 508 -9.08 -10.17 3.40
C TRP A 508 -7.82 -9.30 3.63
N GLY A 509 -6.74 -9.60 2.93
CA GLY A 509 -5.47 -8.85 2.93
C GLY A 509 -4.71 -8.87 4.27
N PRO A 510 -3.89 -7.86 4.62
CA PRO A 510 -2.78 -8.02 5.56
C PRO A 510 -3.26 -8.06 7.01
N HIS A 511 -4.46 -7.55 7.28
CA HIS A 511 -5.11 -7.66 8.59
C HIS A 511 -5.63 -9.08 8.86
N ALA A 512 -5.73 -9.94 7.82
CA ALA A 512 -6.15 -11.33 7.97
C ALA A 512 -5.21 -12.10 8.90
N ASP A 513 -3.90 -11.81 8.87
CA ASP A 513 -2.91 -12.54 9.66
C ASP A 513 -3.18 -12.51 11.17
N ALA A 514 -3.68 -11.38 11.69
CA ALA A 514 -4.04 -11.27 13.10
C ALA A 514 -5.25 -12.14 13.45
N GLN A 515 -6.28 -12.13 12.60
CA GLN A 515 -7.44 -12.99 12.75
C GLN A 515 -7.06 -14.48 12.61
N ILE A 516 -6.17 -14.83 11.68
CA ILE A 516 -5.71 -16.21 11.49
C ILE A 516 -4.91 -16.70 12.67
N ARG A 517 -4.03 -15.88 13.26
CA ARG A 517 -3.34 -16.27 14.50
C ARG A 517 -4.32 -16.51 15.65
N ALA A 518 -5.31 -15.62 15.82
CA ALA A 518 -6.35 -15.81 16.83
C ALA A 518 -7.16 -17.10 16.57
N ALA A 519 -7.47 -17.39 15.30
CA ALA A 519 -8.18 -18.60 14.90
C ALA A 519 -7.36 -19.87 15.14
N GLU A 520 -6.09 -19.88 14.74
CA GLU A 520 -5.14 -20.99 14.97
C GLU A 520 -4.98 -21.27 16.47
N GLN A 521 -4.77 -20.22 17.27
CA GLN A 521 -4.62 -20.33 18.72
C GLN A 521 -5.88 -20.91 19.37
N ALA A 522 -7.06 -20.35 19.07
CA ALA A 522 -8.31 -20.84 19.62
C ALA A 522 -8.63 -22.29 19.18
N ALA A 523 -8.30 -22.65 17.94
CA ALA A 523 -8.46 -24.01 17.44
C ALA A 523 -7.57 -25.01 18.19
N LEU A 524 -6.31 -24.66 18.45
CA LEU A 524 -5.39 -25.48 19.23
C LEU A 524 -5.87 -25.63 20.68
N GLU A 525 -6.36 -24.56 21.30
CA GLU A 525 -6.90 -24.58 22.67
C GLU A 525 -8.10 -25.50 22.83
N ILE A 526 -8.92 -25.62 21.79
CA ILE A 526 -10.05 -26.55 21.77
C ILE A 526 -9.69 -27.91 21.17
N GLY A 527 -8.41 -28.17 20.87
CA GLY A 527 -7.89 -29.49 20.49
C GLY A 527 -8.07 -29.88 19.02
N LEU A 528 -8.08 -28.91 18.10
CA LEU A 528 -8.16 -29.15 16.65
C LEU A 528 -6.77 -29.14 16.01
N PRO A 529 -6.49 -30.00 15.02
CA PRO A 529 -5.14 -30.22 14.48
C PRO A 529 -4.76 -29.22 13.36
N VAL A 530 -4.93 -27.92 13.61
CA VAL A 530 -4.65 -26.87 12.61
C VAL A 530 -3.16 -26.65 12.33
N ASP A 531 -2.27 -27.24 13.13
CA ASP A 531 -0.82 -27.23 12.92
C ASP A 531 -0.37 -28.22 11.84
N ARG A 532 -1.23 -29.20 11.49
CA ARG A 532 -0.97 -30.23 10.48
C ARG A 532 -2.21 -30.51 9.64
N PRO A 533 -2.71 -29.51 8.89
CA PRO A 533 -3.92 -29.65 8.11
C PRO A 533 -3.71 -30.62 6.94
N ALA A 534 -4.77 -31.36 6.59
CA ALA A 534 -4.81 -32.09 5.34
C ALA A 534 -4.85 -31.13 4.13
N GLY A 535 -4.59 -31.67 2.93
CA GLY A 535 -4.72 -30.92 1.69
C GLY A 535 -6.16 -30.47 1.40
N ASP A 536 -6.26 -29.40 0.63
CA ASP A 536 -7.54 -28.82 0.23
C ASP A 536 -8.39 -29.78 -0.60
N ASP A 537 -9.70 -29.70 -0.41
CA ASP A 537 -10.66 -30.50 -1.18
C ASP A 537 -12.07 -29.90 -1.15
N TYR A 538 -12.93 -30.34 -2.06
CA TYR A 538 -14.36 -30.08 -1.98
C TYR A 538 -15.07 -31.14 -1.15
N ARG A 539 -16.02 -30.72 -0.31
CA ARG A 539 -16.85 -31.61 0.50
C ARG A 539 -18.33 -31.38 0.23
N ASP A 540 -18.79 -31.73 -0.97
CA ASP A 540 -20.17 -31.44 -1.38
C ASP A 540 -21.19 -32.51 -0.96
N HIS A 541 -20.73 -33.68 -0.53
CA HIS A 541 -21.59 -34.77 -0.04
C HIS A 541 -21.89 -34.62 1.46
N GLY A 542 -23.12 -34.94 1.86
CA GLY A 542 -23.48 -35.08 3.27
C GLY A 542 -22.92 -36.37 3.86
N ASP A 543 -22.73 -36.39 5.17
CA ASP A 543 -22.32 -37.58 5.90
C ASP A 543 -23.51 -38.54 6.02
N PRO A 544 -23.41 -39.78 5.51
CA PRO A 544 -24.53 -40.73 5.50
C PRO A 544 -25.07 -41.02 6.91
N GLU A 545 -24.19 -41.01 7.91
CA GLU A 545 -24.49 -41.32 9.31
C GLU A 545 -25.19 -40.17 10.04
N LEU A 546 -25.16 -38.94 9.47
CA LEU A 546 -25.91 -37.79 9.98
C LEU A 546 -27.31 -37.68 9.37
N ALA A 547 -27.67 -38.49 8.38
CA ALA A 547 -29.02 -38.46 7.80
C ALA A 547 -30.12 -38.95 8.78
N GLU A 548 -29.72 -39.60 9.89
CA GLU A 548 -30.60 -40.14 10.93
C GLU A 548 -30.44 -39.40 12.29
N MET A 549 -30.29 -38.07 12.30
CA MET A 549 -30.10 -37.34 13.56
C MET A 549 -31.30 -37.48 14.53
N PRO A 550 -31.06 -37.74 15.83
CA PRO A 550 -32.12 -37.84 16.83
C PRO A 550 -32.73 -36.46 17.14
N ALA A 551 -34.07 -36.42 17.24
CA ALA A 551 -34.90 -35.25 17.56
C ALA A 551 -34.55 -34.52 18.88
N THR A 552 -33.58 -35.03 19.65
CA THR A 552 -33.07 -34.45 20.90
C THR A 552 -31.98 -33.41 20.69
N TRP A 553 -31.43 -33.28 19.48
CA TRP A 553 -30.71 -32.08 19.09
C TRP A 553 -31.75 -30.99 18.88
N ASN A 554 -32.11 -30.31 19.97
CA ASN A 554 -32.65 -28.97 19.86
C ASN A 554 -31.55 -28.14 19.19
N VAL A 555 -31.56 -28.11 17.86
CA VAL A 555 -31.18 -26.91 17.12
C VAL A 555 -32.14 -25.86 17.67
N LEU A 556 -31.75 -25.22 18.77
CA LEU A 556 -32.24 -23.89 19.07
C LEU A 556 -31.67 -23.05 17.92
N LEU A 557 -32.39 -23.07 16.80
CA LEU A 557 -32.52 -21.92 15.92
C LEU A 557 -32.87 -20.74 16.83
#